data_AF-A0A919VSU4-F1
#
_entry.id   AF-A0A919VSU4-F1
#
_cell.length_a   1.000
_cell.length_b   1.000
_cell.length_c   1.000
_cell.angle_alpha   90.00
_cell.angle_beta   90.00
_cell.angle_gamma   90.00
#
_symmetry.space_group_name_H-M   'P 1'
#
loop_
_entity.id
_entity.type
_entity.pdbx_description
1 polymer ?
#
loop_
_entity_poly.entity_id
_entity_poly.type
_entity_poly.pdbx_seq_one_letter_code
_entity_poly.pdbx_strand_id
1 'polypeptide(L)'
;MTRLLHLPDGPLTLSGAGAEWATPGAPFTSRVAYAAAHVVADPAAENVPGAPPAVDWDATLAFRRHLWAHGFGVAEAMDTAQRGMGLDYPAARELIRRSAREAAAVGGTVVAGVATDQLAPGPATLDEIRKAYGEQLADVQEAGAVPVLMCSRHLAAAARTAQEYLDVYGQLIDDSDQPVVLHWLGPAFDPLLAGYWGAGEQGRAADTVAELIAAHPGKVDGIKLSLLDEDFEVAMRRRLPAGVRLYTGDDFNYPVLIRGDEQGHSEALLGVFAAIAPPAAAALRALDAGDLELYDRILAPTVTLSRHLFETPTWYYKTGIVFLSWLAGHQDHFTMVGGVQSGRSPRHLAQLLRLADAAGLLPDADLAAHRARAWLTTVGVAQP
;
A
#
# COMPACT_ATOMS: atom_id res chain seq x y z
N MET A 1 -18.55 -10.90 -27.02
CA MET A 1 -18.71 -9.43 -27.15
C MET A 1 -17.42 -8.87 -27.74
N THR A 2 -17.43 -7.71 -28.39
CA THR A 2 -16.16 -7.09 -28.85
C THR A 2 -15.33 -6.63 -27.65
N ARG A 3 -14.00 -6.78 -27.72
CA ARG A 3 -13.04 -6.22 -26.74
C ARG A 3 -12.62 -4.78 -27.08
N LEU A 4 -13.24 -4.20 -28.11
CA LEU A 4 -13.08 -2.82 -28.51
C LEU A 4 -13.76 -1.87 -27.51
N LEU A 5 -13.04 -0.81 -27.17
CA LEU A 5 -13.43 0.30 -26.32
C LEU A 5 -13.17 1.60 -27.09
N HIS A 6 -14.08 2.56 -26.99
CA HIS A 6 -13.77 3.94 -27.36
C HIS A 6 -13.28 4.66 -26.11
N LEU A 7 -12.00 5.04 -26.08
CA LEU A 7 -11.44 5.90 -25.04
C LEU A 7 -11.49 7.38 -25.47
N PRO A 8 -11.36 8.35 -24.55
CA PRO A 8 -11.36 9.77 -24.89
C PRO A 8 -10.31 10.19 -25.93
N ASP A 9 -9.21 9.43 -26.05
CA ASP A 9 -8.06 9.73 -26.91
C ASP A 9 -7.88 8.74 -28.07
N GLY A 10 -8.79 7.79 -28.25
CA GLY A 10 -8.75 6.82 -29.34
C GLY A 10 -9.28 5.43 -28.96
N PRO A 11 -9.45 4.53 -29.94
CA PRO A 11 -9.90 3.17 -29.65
C PRO A 11 -8.83 2.34 -28.95
N LEU A 12 -9.26 1.40 -28.11
CA LEU A 12 -8.41 0.36 -27.51
C LEU A 12 -9.12 -0.99 -27.66
N THR A 13 -8.39 -2.00 -28.15
CA THR A 13 -8.84 -3.40 -28.11
C THR A 13 -8.02 -4.11 -27.04
N LEU A 14 -8.69 -4.62 -25.99
CA LEU A 14 -7.98 -5.33 -24.93
C LEU A 14 -7.34 -6.62 -25.47
N SER A 15 -6.07 -6.81 -25.16
CA SER A 15 -5.22 -7.90 -25.67
C SER A 15 -5.68 -9.29 -25.22
N GLY A 16 -6.20 -9.41 -24.00
CA GLY A 16 -6.45 -10.70 -23.36
C GLY A 16 -5.21 -11.36 -22.75
N ALA A 17 -4.08 -10.65 -22.67
CA ALA A 17 -2.83 -11.18 -22.14
C ALA A 17 -2.84 -11.39 -20.60
N GLY A 18 -3.79 -10.80 -19.88
CA GLY A 18 -3.80 -10.82 -18.42
C GLY A 18 -4.07 -12.18 -17.76
N ALA A 19 -4.40 -13.21 -18.54
CA ALA A 19 -4.55 -14.57 -18.04
C ALA A 19 -3.22 -15.26 -17.70
N GLU A 20 -2.08 -14.77 -18.23
CA GLU A 20 -0.77 -15.44 -18.15
C GLU A 20 -0.34 -15.75 -16.71
N TRP A 21 -0.57 -14.80 -15.77
CA TRP A 21 -0.13 -14.90 -14.38
C TRP A 21 -1.27 -15.06 -13.37
N ALA A 22 -2.51 -15.19 -13.85
CA ALA A 22 -3.70 -15.14 -13.02
C ALA A 22 -3.80 -16.30 -12.02
N THR A 23 -3.21 -17.45 -12.34
CA THR A 23 -3.20 -18.61 -11.45
C THR A 23 -2.10 -18.46 -10.40
N PRO A 24 -2.42 -18.58 -9.10
CA PRO A 24 -1.40 -18.59 -8.05
C PRO A 24 -0.39 -19.73 -8.26
N GLY A 25 0.89 -19.42 -8.06
CA GLY A 25 1.98 -20.40 -8.09
C GLY A 25 2.43 -20.81 -6.69
N ALA A 26 3.58 -21.46 -6.60
CA ALA A 26 4.24 -21.63 -5.31
C ALA A 26 4.57 -20.26 -4.67
N PRO A 27 4.65 -20.17 -3.33
CA PRO A 27 5.16 -18.98 -2.67
C PRO A 27 6.58 -18.65 -3.15
N PHE A 28 6.89 -17.37 -3.34
CA PHE A 28 8.27 -16.91 -3.49
C PHE A 28 8.96 -16.89 -2.11
N THR A 29 10.30 -16.88 -2.10
CA THR A 29 11.09 -17.18 -0.89
C THR A 29 12.29 -16.25 -0.69
N SER A 30 12.84 -15.64 -1.75
CA SER A 30 14.03 -14.77 -1.64
C SER A 30 13.74 -13.38 -1.09
N ARG A 31 12.47 -12.98 -1.00
CA ARG A 31 12.03 -11.67 -0.51
C ARG A 31 10.85 -11.82 0.44
N VAL A 32 10.80 -10.93 1.43
CA VAL A 32 9.62 -10.63 2.22
C VAL A 32 8.86 -9.52 1.49
N ALA A 33 7.65 -9.83 1.02
CA ALA A 33 6.83 -8.87 0.29
C ALA A 33 5.42 -8.78 0.85
N TYR A 34 5.06 -7.58 1.25
CA TYR A 34 3.72 -7.22 1.70
C TYR A 34 3.03 -6.35 0.65
N ALA A 35 1.76 -6.66 0.39
CA ALA A 35 0.88 -5.79 -0.37
C ALA A 35 0.05 -4.95 0.61
N ALA A 36 0.10 -3.62 0.49
CA ALA A 36 -0.81 -2.74 1.21
C ALA A 36 -2.19 -2.80 0.54
N ALA A 37 -3.13 -3.49 1.18
CA ALA A 37 -4.43 -3.81 0.56
C ALA A 37 -5.42 -2.64 0.65
N HIS A 38 -6.26 -2.47 -0.36
CA HIS A 38 -7.39 -1.54 -0.34
C HIS A 38 -8.59 -2.11 0.44
N VAL A 39 -9.63 -1.31 0.65
CA VAL A 39 -10.92 -1.77 1.21
C VAL A 39 -11.99 -1.72 0.13
N VAL A 40 -12.97 -2.62 0.20
CA VAL A 40 -14.16 -2.60 -0.64
C VAL A 40 -15.29 -1.95 0.15
N ALA A 41 -15.88 -0.89 -0.39
CA ALA A 41 -17.02 -0.23 0.24
C ALA A 41 -18.30 -1.05 0.05
N ASP A 42 -19.24 -0.98 0.99
CA ASP A 42 -20.62 -1.41 0.74
C ASP A 42 -21.26 -0.41 -0.26
N PRO A 43 -21.61 -0.83 -1.49
CA PRO A 43 -22.13 0.07 -2.51
C PRO A 43 -23.54 0.61 -2.19
N ALA A 44 -24.29 -0.04 -1.30
CA ALA A 44 -25.63 0.38 -0.90
C ALA A 44 -25.61 1.43 0.24
N ALA A 45 -24.46 1.62 0.87
CA ALA A 45 -24.29 2.55 1.99
C ALA A 45 -24.03 3.99 1.53
N GLU A 46 -24.16 4.93 2.47
CA GLU A 46 -23.90 6.35 2.26
C GLU A 46 -22.40 6.64 2.23
N ASN A 47 -21.78 6.45 1.07
CA ASN A 47 -20.35 6.66 0.85
C ASN A 47 -20.00 8.12 0.52
N VAL A 48 -20.40 9.06 1.39
CA VAL A 48 -20.10 10.50 1.21
C VAL A 48 -18.87 10.93 2.02
N PRO A 49 -18.13 11.98 1.61
CA PRO A 49 -16.99 12.47 2.38
C PRO A 49 -17.37 12.81 3.83
N GLY A 50 -16.63 12.24 4.78
CA GLY A 50 -16.82 12.47 6.21
C GLY A 50 -17.87 11.58 6.89
N ALA A 51 -18.65 10.80 6.14
CA ALA A 51 -19.49 9.76 6.74
C ALA A 51 -18.64 8.59 7.26
N PRO A 52 -19.10 7.87 8.30
CA PRO A 52 -18.46 6.65 8.76
C PRO A 52 -18.33 5.63 7.62
N PRO A 53 -17.20 4.93 7.50
CA PRO A 53 -16.97 3.97 6.43
C PRO A 53 -17.89 2.75 6.58
N ALA A 54 -18.58 2.39 5.50
CA ALA A 54 -19.27 1.12 5.37
C ALA A 54 -18.44 0.19 4.48
N VAL A 55 -17.94 -0.91 5.06
CA VAL A 55 -17.04 -1.85 4.39
C VAL A 55 -17.80 -3.12 4.04
N ASP A 56 -17.69 -3.56 2.78
CA ASP A 56 -18.04 -4.92 2.38
C ASP A 56 -16.92 -5.86 2.87
N TRP A 57 -17.17 -6.51 4.00
CA TRP A 57 -16.19 -7.37 4.65
C TRP A 57 -15.85 -8.61 3.83
N ASP A 58 -16.82 -9.18 3.12
CA ASP A 58 -16.60 -10.44 2.40
C ASP A 58 -15.70 -10.20 1.19
N ALA A 59 -15.98 -9.15 0.40
CA ALA A 59 -15.14 -8.76 -0.73
C ALA A 59 -13.77 -8.27 -0.26
N THR A 60 -13.72 -7.48 0.82
CA THR A 60 -12.47 -6.99 1.42
C THR A 60 -11.56 -8.15 1.84
N LEU A 61 -12.09 -9.16 2.56
CA LEU A 61 -11.31 -10.33 3.00
C LEU A 61 -11.02 -11.31 1.86
N ALA A 62 -11.90 -11.43 0.86
CA ALA A 62 -11.62 -12.19 -0.36
C ALA A 62 -10.37 -11.69 -1.07
N PHE A 63 -10.18 -10.36 -1.11
CA PHE A 63 -8.97 -9.78 -1.67
C PHE A 63 -7.71 -10.10 -0.86
N ARG A 64 -7.78 -10.16 0.49
CA ARG A 64 -6.63 -10.60 1.32
C ARG A 64 -6.27 -12.06 1.03
N ARG A 65 -7.26 -12.94 0.91
CA ARG A 65 -7.05 -14.35 0.51
C ARG A 65 -6.40 -14.47 -0.87
N HIS A 66 -6.77 -13.60 -1.81
CA HIS A 66 -6.09 -13.52 -3.11
C HIS A 66 -4.60 -13.17 -2.95
N LEU A 67 -4.26 -12.17 -2.14
CA LEU A 67 -2.86 -11.79 -1.88
C LEU A 67 -2.05 -12.93 -1.24
N TRP A 68 -2.59 -13.58 -0.20
CA TRP A 68 -1.93 -14.73 0.45
C TRP A 68 -1.77 -15.92 -0.51
N ALA A 69 -2.76 -16.19 -1.37
CA ALA A 69 -2.65 -17.26 -2.36
C ALA A 69 -1.48 -17.02 -3.34
N HIS A 70 -1.17 -15.76 -3.65
CA HIS A 70 -0.01 -15.39 -4.47
C HIS A 70 1.31 -15.31 -3.69
N GLY A 71 1.30 -15.59 -2.38
CA GLY A 71 2.49 -15.62 -1.51
C GLY A 71 2.82 -14.31 -0.82
N PHE A 72 2.04 -13.24 -1.01
CA PHE A 72 2.27 -11.98 -0.32
C PHE A 72 1.78 -12.03 1.12
N GLY A 73 2.47 -11.32 2.00
CA GLY A 73 1.87 -10.84 3.23
C GLY A 73 0.90 -9.69 2.96
N VAL A 74 0.03 -9.41 3.92
CA VAL A 74 -0.90 -8.27 3.86
C VAL A 74 -0.43 -7.17 4.82
N ALA A 75 -0.30 -5.95 4.31
CA ALA A 75 -0.13 -4.77 5.15
C ALA A 75 -1.49 -4.06 5.31
N GLU A 76 -2.08 -4.24 6.49
CA GLU A 76 -3.47 -3.94 6.77
C GLU A 76 -3.68 -2.57 7.40
N ALA A 77 -4.82 -1.95 7.08
CA ALA A 77 -5.19 -0.61 7.57
C ALA A 77 -4.11 0.46 7.35
N MET A 78 -3.34 0.31 6.27
CA MET A 78 -2.34 1.25 5.79
C MET A 78 -2.99 2.37 4.96
N ASP A 79 -2.18 3.31 4.45
CA ASP A 79 -2.66 4.41 3.58
C ASP A 79 -3.50 3.92 2.38
N THR A 80 -3.15 2.77 1.78
CA THR A 80 -3.90 2.16 0.66
C THR A 80 -5.31 1.71 1.05
N ALA A 81 -5.52 1.34 2.31
CA ALA A 81 -6.84 1.05 2.88
C ALA A 81 -7.66 2.33 3.19
N GLN A 82 -7.19 3.49 2.71
CA GLN A 82 -7.78 4.82 2.96
C GLN A 82 -7.65 5.32 4.40
N ARG A 83 -6.70 4.79 5.18
CA ARG A 83 -6.46 5.23 6.56
C ARG A 83 -6.14 6.73 6.60
N GLY A 84 -6.85 7.50 7.44
CA GLY A 84 -6.69 8.95 7.52
C GLY A 84 -7.29 9.76 6.34
N MET A 85 -7.96 9.09 5.39
CA MET A 85 -8.65 9.71 4.26
C MET A 85 -9.82 8.82 3.78
N GLY A 86 -10.67 8.40 4.73
CA GLY A 86 -11.89 7.64 4.49
C GLY A 86 -12.16 6.56 5.54
N LEU A 87 -11.16 5.72 5.83
CA LEU A 87 -11.27 4.67 6.83
C LEU A 87 -10.91 5.23 8.21
N ASP A 88 -11.88 5.25 9.12
CA ASP A 88 -11.71 5.71 10.50
C ASP A 88 -11.13 4.61 11.41
N TYR A 89 -10.75 5.00 12.64
CA TYR A 89 -10.15 4.07 13.59
C TYR A 89 -11.06 2.88 13.95
N PRO A 90 -12.36 3.06 14.28
CA PRO A 90 -13.24 1.92 14.56
C PRO A 90 -13.29 0.89 13.44
N ALA A 91 -13.42 1.32 12.18
CA ALA A 91 -13.43 0.39 11.05
C ALA A 91 -12.06 -0.22 10.77
N ALA A 92 -10.98 0.55 10.93
CA ALA A 92 -9.61 0.02 10.80
C ALA A 92 -9.30 -1.05 11.85
N ARG A 93 -9.73 -0.86 13.11
CA ARG A 93 -9.60 -1.86 14.16
C ARG A 93 -10.32 -3.16 13.81
N GLU A 94 -11.56 -3.06 13.34
CA GLU A 94 -12.34 -4.23 12.93
C GLU A 94 -11.71 -4.93 11.71
N LEU A 95 -11.20 -4.16 10.75
CA LEU A 95 -10.46 -4.67 9.60
C LEU A 95 -9.24 -5.48 10.03
N ILE A 96 -8.43 -4.94 10.94
CA ILE A 96 -7.23 -5.61 11.47
C ILE A 96 -7.60 -6.93 12.14
N ARG A 97 -8.61 -6.92 13.03
CA ARG A 97 -9.07 -8.13 13.75
C ARG A 97 -9.56 -9.22 12.79
N ARG A 98 -10.32 -8.84 11.76
CA ARG A 98 -10.82 -9.80 10.75
C ARG A 98 -9.70 -10.36 9.88
N SER A 99 -8.84 -9.49 9.35
CA SER A 99 -7.71 -9.89 8.52
C SER A 99 -6.74 -10.80 9.28
N ALA A 100 -6.43 -10.49 10.54
CA ALA A 100 -5.52 -11.31 11.34
C ALA A 100 -6.09 -12.70 11.66
N ARG A 101 -7.40 -12.79 11.93
CA ARG A 101 -8.07 -14.09 12.11
C ARG A 101 -8.04 -14.94 10.84
N GLU A 102 -8.29 -14.33 9.67
CA GLU A 102 -8.21 -15.03 8.38
C GLU A 102 -6.77 -15.45 8.07
N ALA A 103 -5.79 -14.58 8.35
CA ALA A 103 -4.37 -14.88 8.18
C ALA A 103 -3.97 -16.11 8.99
N ALA A 104 -4.33 -16.15 10.28
CA ALA A 104 -4.07 -17.30 11.15
C ALA A 104 -4.70 -18.60 10.62
N ALA A 105 -5.91 -18.52 10.05
CA ALA A 105 -6.61 -19.68 9.51
C ALA A 105 -5.95 -20.29 8.27
N VAL A 106 -5.26 -19.48 7.46
CA VAL A 106 -4.60 -19.92 6.21
C VAL A 106 -3.08 -19.95 6.29
N GLY A 107 -2.49 -19.63 7.46
CA GLY A 107 -1.04 -19.47 7.62
C GLY A 107 -0.47 -18.25 6.88
N GLY A 108 -1.31 -17.25 6.60
CA GLY A 108 -0.91 -15.99 5.99
C GLY A 108 -0.20 -15.07 6.98
N THR A 109 0.59 -14.13 6.47
CA THR A 109 1.23 -13.08 7.28
C THR A 109 0.47 -11.77 7.19
N VAL A 110 0.43 -11.05 8.31
CA VAL A 110 -0.21 -9.74 8.39
C VAL A 110 0.62 -8.80 9.25
N VAL A 111 0.83 -7.59 8.74
CA VAL A 111 1.30 -6.43 9.52
C VAL A 111 0.18 -5.39 9.52
N ALA A 112 0.04 -4.59 10.57
CA ALA A 112 -1.09 -3.68 10.72
C ALA A 112 -0.67 -2.28 11.19
N GLY A 113 -1.27 -1.26 10.56
CA GLY A 113 -0.99 0.15 10.84
C GLY A 113 -1.44 0.61 12.23
N VAL A 114 -0.49 1.12 13.01
CA VAL A 114 -0.68 1.83 14.28
C VAL A 114 -0.45 3.32 14.05
N ALA A 115 -1.47 4.14 14.29
CA ALA A 115 -1.44 5.59 14.08
C ALA A 115 -2.09 6.34 15.27
N THR A 116 -2.50 7.58 15.04
CA THR A 116 -3.16 8.45 16.03
C THR A 116 -4.46 9.06 15.50
N ASP A 117 -5.03 8.44 14.48
CA ASP A 117 -6.17 8.95 13.71
C ASP A 117 -7.52 8.85 14.44
N GLN A 118 -7.55 8.31 15.66
CA GLN A 118 -8.69 8.45 16.56
C GLN A 118 -8.71 9.79 17.31
N LEU A 119 -7.59 10.51 17.35
CA LEU A 119 -7.56 11.87 17.89
C LEU A 119 -8.30 12.81 16.95
N ALA A 120 -9.05 13.75 17.53
CA ALA A 120 -9.74 14.77 16.76
C ALA A 120 -8.73 15.67 16.02
N PRO A 121 -9.06 16.17 14.82
CA PRO A 121 -8.21 17.11 14.11
C PRO A 121 -7.90 18.34 14.98
N GLY A 122 -6.62 18.67 15.14
CA GLY A 122 -6.20 19.83 15.91
C GLY A 122 -4.92 19.60 16.72
N PRO A 123 -4.57 20.54 17.62
CA PRO A 123 -3.43 20.37 18.50
C PRO A 123 -3.70 19.24 19.50
N ALA A 124 -2.69 18.39 19.70
CA ALA A 124 -2.64 17.39 20.75
C ALA A 124 -1.29 17.48 21.47
N THR A 125 -1.28 17.18 22.75
CA THR A 125 -0.05 17.07 23.55
C THR A 125 0.69 15.78 23.23
N LEU A 126 2.00 15.74 23.51
CA LEU A 126 2.79 14.52 23.32
C LEU A 126 2.27 13.34 24.16
N ASP A 127 1.69 13.61 25.33
CA ASP A 127 1.07 12.57 26.18
C ASP A 127 -0.21 11.99 25.55
N GLU A 128 -1.09 12.85 25.01
CA GLU A 128 -2.29 12.40 24.27
C GLU A 128 -1.90 11.59 23.02
N ILE A 129 -0.88 12.02 22.31
CA ILE A 129 -0.35 11.34 21.12
C ILE A 129 0.21 9.96 21.50
N ARG A 130 0.99 9.88 22.58
CA ARG A 130 1.55 8.60 23.09
C ARG A 130 0.43 7.64 23.49
N LYS A 131 -0.58 8.12 24.21
CA LYS A 131 -1.75 7.33 24.62
C LYS A 131 -2.53 6.83 23.40
N ALA A 132 -2.72 7.67 22.39
CA ALA A 132 -3.40 7.30 21.16
C ALA A 132 -2.65 6.17 20.41
N TYR A 133 -1.33 6.30 20.27
CA TYR A 133 -0.51 5.21 19.71
C TYR A 133 -0.61 3.93 20.54
N GLY A 134 -0.49 4.03 21.87
CA GLY A 134 -0.55 2.88 22.78
C GLY A 134 -1.88 2.11 22.70
N GLU A 135 -3.00 2.82 22.56
CA GLU A 135 -4.32 2.20 22.34
C GLU A 135 -4.36 1.38 21.05
N GLN A 136 -3.94 1.96 19.93
CA GLN A 136 -3.92 1.25 18.64
C GLN A 136 -2.91 0.10 18.63
N LEU A 137 -1.76 0.27 19.29
CA LEU A 137 -0.74 -0.76 19.42
C LEU A 137 -1.30 -1.97 20.18
N ALA A 138 -2.00 -1.74 21.29
CA ALA A 138 -2.67 -2.79 22.04
C ALA A 138 -3.71 -3.53 21.18
N ASP A 139 -4.52 -2.80 20.41
CA ASP A 139 -5.53 -3.39 19.53
C ASP A 139 -4.92 -4.23 18.39
N VAL A 140 -3.76 -3.83 17.85
CA VAL A 140 -3.01 -4.60 16.84
C VAL A 140 -2.41 -5.88 17.43
N GLN A 141 -1.79 -5.78 18.61
CA GLN A 141 -1.19 -6.94 19.30
C GLN A 141 -2.25 -7.94 19.74
N GLU A 142 -3.40 -7.48 20.27
CA GLU A 142 -4.51 -8.34 20.65
C GLU A 142 -5.07 -9.11 19.44
N ALA A 143 -5.07 -8.50 18.26
CA ALA A 143 -5.44 -9.17 17.02
C ALA A 143 -4.38 -10.20 16.54
N GLY A 144 -3.17 -10.18 17.10
CA GLY A 144 -2.07 -11.06 16.70
C GLY A 144 -1.36 -10.63 15.42
N ALA A 145 -1.48 -9.36 15.01
CA ALA A 145 -0.77 -8.81 13.85
C ALA A 145 0.53 -8.10 14.27
N VAL A 146 1.52 -8.06 13.38
CA VAL A 146 2.78 -7.33 13.64
C VAL A 146 2.52 -5.81 13.53
N PRO A 147 2.91 -4.98 14.52
CA PRO A 147 2.70 -3.55 14.46
C PRO A 147 3.54 -2.85 13.38
N VAL A 148 2.88 -1.99 12.58
CA VAL A 148 3.53 -0.99 11.74
C VAL A 148 3.33 0.39 12.38
N LEU A 149 4.36 0.95 12.99
CA LEU A 149 4.29 2.29 13.60
C LEU A 149 4.29 3.36 12.49
N MET A 150 3.10 3.83 12.13
CA MET A 150 2.89 4.81 11.07
C MET A 150 3.23 6.23 11.53
N CYS A 151 3.53 7.12 10.58
CA CYS A 151 3.61 8.55 10.85
C CYS A 151 2.27 9.11 11.39
N SER A 152 2.35 10.09 12.28
CA SER A 152 1.22 10.76 12.94
C SER A 152 1.19 12.23 12.58
N ARG A 153 0.09 12.69 11.96
CA ARG A 153 -0.14 14.13 11.71
C ARG A 153 -0.09 14.96 12.99
N HIS A 154 -0.62 14.41 14.09
CA HIS A 154 -0.60 15.05 15.40
C HIS A 154 0.83 15.20 15.93
N LEU A 155 1.67 14.18 15.77
CA LEU A 155 3.08 14.23 16.19
C LEU A 155 3.89 15.20 15.33
N ALA A 156 3.67 15.19 14.01
CA ALA A 156 4.28 16.15 13.10
C ALA A 156 3.98 17.61 13.50
N ALA A 157 2.75 17.89 13.94
CA ALA A 157 2.34 19.22 14.38
C ALA A 157 2.84 19.60 15.79
N ALA A 158 2.93 18.63 16.70
CA ALA A 158 3.24 18.85 18.11
C ALA A 158 4.74 18.90 18.41
N ALA A 159 5.52 17.96 17.85
CA ALA A 159 6.95 17.87 18.11
C ALA A 159 7.71 19.12 17.63
N ARG A 160 8.75 19.48 18.37
CA ARG A 160 9.64 20.63 18.14
C ARG A 160 11.09 20.21 17.97
N THR A 161 11.44 19.00 18.40
CA THR A 161 12.80 18.46 18.37
C THR A 161 12.80 16.99 17.93
N ALA A 162 13.93 16.51 17.41
CA ALA A 162 14.14 15.10 17.11
C ALA A 162 13.99 14.21 18.37
N GLN A 163 14.42 14.70 19.54
CA GLN A 163 14.30 13.98 20.81
C GLN A 163 12.85 13.61 21.14
N GLU A 164 11.88 14.47 20.85
CA GLU A 164 10.47 14.16 21.13
C GLU A 164 9.94 13.04 20.23
N TYR A 165 10.47 12.88 19.01
CA TYR A 165 10.16 11.70 18.18
C TYR A 165 10.80 10.44 18.79
N LEU A 166 12.06 10.51 19.21
CA LEU A 166 12.76 9.40 19.87
C LEU A 166 12.02 8.95 21.12
N ASP A 167 11.59 9.90 21.96
CA ASP A 167 10.89 9.61 23.21
C ASP A 167 9.52 8.97 22.97
N VAL A 168 8.77 9.41 21.94
CA VAL A 168 7.46 8.82 21.61
C VAL A 168 7.62 7.43 21.01
N TYR A 169 8.43 7.29 19.96
CA TYR A 169 8.61 6.00 19.29
C TYR A 169 9.34 4.98 20.14
N GLY A 170 10.35 5.39 20.93
CA GLY A 170 11.13 4.48 21.76
C GLY A 170 10.27 3.76 22.79
N GLN A 171 9.34 4.47 23.44
CA GLN A 171 8.38 3.85 24.35
C GLN A 171 7.47 2.83 23.62
N LEU A 172 6.98 3.17 22.42
CA LEU A 172 6.12 2.25 21.65
C LEU A 172 6.86 0.98 21.22
N ILE A 173 8.14 1.10 20.88
CA ILE A 173 9.00 -0.04 20.54
C ILE A 173 9.23 -0.92 21.77
N ASP A 174 9.46 -0.30 22.94
CA ASP A 174 9.65 -1.02 24.19
C ASP A 174 8.38 -1.75 24.65
N ASP A 175 7.23 -1.08 24.53
CA ASP A 175 5.90 -1.61 24.86
C ASP A 175 5.44 -2.74 23.90
N SER A 176 6.02 -2.80 22.70
CA SER A 176 5.66 -3.82 21.71
C SER A 176 6.14 -5.22 22.13
N ASP A 177 5.27 -6.23 22.07
CA ASP A 177 5.56 -7.62 22.42
C ASP A 177 6.41 -8.36 21.39
N GLN A 178 6.50 -7.81 20.18
CA GLN A 178 7.25 -8.33 19.04
C GLN A 178 7.97 -7.20 18.29
N PRO A 179 8.94 -7.53 17.41
CA PRO A 179 9.62 -6.51 16.62
C PRO A 179 8.64 -5.73 15.73
N VAL A 180 8.71 -4.40 15.76
CA VAL A 180 7.83 -3.53 14.97
C VAL A 180 8.40 -3.24 13.59
N VAL A 181 7.55 -2.85 12.65
CA VAL A 181 7.95 -2.20 11.41
C VAL A 181 7.74 -0.69 11.56
N LEU A 182 8.77 0.11 11.34
CA LEU A 182 8.62 1.57 11.26
C LEU A 182 8.09 1.95 9.87
N HIS A 183 7.29 3.00 9.77
CA HIS A 183 6.84 3.53 8.48
C HIS A 183 7.11 5.02 8.40
N TRP A 184 7.94 5.41 7.44
CA TRP A 184 8.23 6.80 7.11
C TRP A 184 7.50 7.19 5.81
N LEU A 185 6.37 7.87 5.98
CA LEU A 185 5.56 8.39 4.88
C LEU A 185 5.97 9.84 4.53
N GLY A 186 6.27 10.09 3.27
CA GLY A 186 6.71 11.40 2.78
C GLY A 186 5.57 12.37 2.44
N PRO A 187 5.89 13.66 2.27
CA PRO A 187 4.92 14.72 2.00
C PRO A 187 4.22 14.60 0.64
N ALA A 188 4.75 13.80 -0.29
CA ALA A 188 4.06 13.50 -1.55
C ALA A 188 2.73 12.75 -1.31
N PHE A 189 2.70 11.88 -0.29
CA PHE A 189 1.52 11.12 0.10
C PHE A 189 0.66 11.88 1.11
N ASP A 190 1.29 12.60 2.04
CA ASP A 190 0.59 13.39 3.04
C ASP A 190 1.36 14.68 3.37
N PRO A 191 0.94 15.84 2.79
CA PRO A 191 1.63 17.10 3.00
C PRO A 191 1.77 17.53 4.47
N LEU A 192 0.91 17.03 5.36
CA LEU A 192 0.94 17.34 6.79
C LEU A 192 2.07 16.62 7.56
N LEU A 193 2.79 15.72 6.89
CA LEU A 193 3.96 15.03 7.43
C LEU A 193 5.29 15.67 7.03
N ALA A 194 5.27 16.85 6.41
CA ALA A 194 6.51 17.56 6.07
C ALA A 194 7.38 17.80 7.33
N GLY A 195 8.67 17.45 7.24
CA GLY A 195 9.62 17.60 8.34
C GLY A 195 9.51 16.52 9.44
N TYR A 196 8.84 15.40 9.15
CA TYR A 196 8.79 14.26 10.06
C TYR A 196 10.20 13.83 10.51
N TRP A 197 10.31 13.35 11.75
CA TRP A 197 11.58 13.10 12.46
C TRP A 197 12.37 14.35 12.88
N GLY A 198 11.74 15.53 12.86
CA GLY A 198 12.29 16.75 13.47
C GLY A 198 13.28 17.51 12.60
N ALA A 199 13.40 17.16 11.31
CA ALA A 199 14.26 17.86 10.36
C ALA A 199 13.60 17.97 8.98
N GLY A 200 13.75 19.14 8.34
CA GLY A 200 13.35 19.34 6.93
C GLY A 200 14.35 18.74 5.93
N GLU A 201 15.60 18.53 6.36
CA GLU A 201 16.63 17.86 5.56
C GLU A 201 16.57 16.36 5.79
N GLN A 202 16.36 15.58 4.72
CA GLN A 202 16.20 14.12 4.79
C GLN A 202 17.38 13.40 5.47
N GLY A 203 18.61 13.87 5.26
CA GLY A 203 19.81 13.28 5.88
C GLY A 203 19.77 13.33 7.41
N ARG A 204 19.35 14.47 8.00
CA ARG A 204 19.23 14.61 9.45
C ARG A 204 18.05 13.85 10.03
N ALA A 205 16.94 13.77 9.28
CA ALA A 205 15.83 12.90 9.64
C ALA A 205 16.27 11.41 9.65
N ALA A 206 17.11 11.01 8.68
CA ALA A 206 17.71 9.68 8.65
C ALA A 206 18.63 9.41 9.85
N ASP A 207 19.38 10.43 10.32
CA ASP A 207 20.17 10.32 11.56
C ASP A 207 19.29 9.96 12.75
N THR A 208 18.16 10.65 12.91
CA THR A 208 17.21 10.42 14.00
C THR A 208 16.60 9.02 13.94
N VAL A 209 16.20 8.57 12.74
CA VAL A 209 15.66 7.21 12.55
C VAL A 209 16.72 6.15 12.84
N ALA A 210 17.96 6.34 12.38
CA ALA A 210 19.04 5.40 12.64
C ALA A 210 19.38 5.33 14.14
N GLU A 211 19.35 6.46 14.84
CA GLU A 211 19.51 6.53 16.30
C GLU A 211 18.43 5.73 17.02
N LEU A 212 17.15 5.94 16.66
CA LEU A 212 16.02 5.17 17.20
C LEU A 212 16.23 3.67 17.01
N ILE A 213 16.53 3.23 15.79
CA ILE A 213 16.70 1.80 15.49
C ILE A 213 17.88 1.20 16.28
N ALA A 214 19.00 1.93 16.37
CA ALA A 214 20.19 1.47 17.10
C ALA A 214 19.95 1.38 18.62
N ALA A 215 19.07 2.21 19.18
CA ALA A 215 18.73 2.21 20.60
C ALA A 215 17.87 1.01 21.03
N HIS A 216 17.16 0.35 20.10
CA HIS A 216 16.25 -0.77 20.39
C HIS A 216 16.64 -2.05 19.61
N PRO A 217 17.82 -2.64 19.89
CA PRO A 217 18.32 -3.79 19.15
C PRO A 217 17.36 -4.99 19.24
N GLY A 218 16.99 -5.55 18.09
CA GLY A 218 16.10 -6.71 17.99
C GLY A 218 14.60 -6.40 18.18
N LYS A 219 14.23 -5.13 18.40
CA LYS A 219 12.82 -4.71 18.56
C LYS A 219 12.25 -4.00 17.33
N VAL A 220 13.06 -3.81 16.29
CA VAL A 220 12.64 -3.29 14.99
C VAL A 220 12.97 -4.33 13.92
N ASP A 221 11.95 -4.90 13.29
CA ASP A 221 12.11 -5.83 12.16
C ASP A 221 12.60 -5.08 10.92
N GLY A 222 12.07 -3.88 10.68
CA GLY A 222 12.48 -3.05 9.56
C GLY A 222 11.82 -1.69 9.51
N ILE A 223 12.14 -0.96 8.45
CA ILE A 223 11.51 0.32 8.13
C ILE A 223 11.01 0.34 6.69
N LYS A 224 9.76 0.75 6.51
CA LYS A 224 9.19 1.11 5.21
C LYS A 224 9.50 2.58 4.90
N LEU A 225 10.10 2.84 3.73
CA LEU A 225 10.30 4.20 3.22
C LEU A 225 9.36 4.51 2.05
N SER A 226 8.49 5.50 2.21
CA SER A 226 7.61 6.01 1.15
C SER A 226 7.95 7.46 0.82
N LEU A 227 9.14 7.66 0.27
CA LEU A 227 9.67 8.97 -0.13
C LEU A 227 9.79 9.15 -1.64
N LEU A 228 9.63 8.08 -2.44
CA LEU A 228 9.79 8.07 -3.90
C LEU A 228 11.16 8.58 -4.36
N ASP A 229 12.20 8.21 -3.59
CA ASP A 229 13.59 8.63 -3.78
C ASP A 229 14.49 7.39 -3.69
N GLU A 230 14.85 6.87 -4.86
CA GLU A 230 15.65 5.64 -5.01
C GLU A 230 17.02 5.77 -4.36
N ASP A 231 17.73 6.86 -4.62
CA ASP A 231 19.09 7.08 -4.12
C ASP A 231 19.09 7.19 -2.60
N PHE A 232 18.11 7.90 -2.04
CA PHE A 232 17.95 8.00 -0.59
C PHE A 232 17.63 6.63 0.04
N GLU A 233 16.77 5.83 -0.59
CA GLU A 233 16.45 4.49 -0.10
C GLU A 233 17.70 3.60 -0.07
N VAL A 234 18.49 3.60 -1.15
CA VAL A 234 19.74 2.84 -1.24
C VAL A 234 20.76 3.30 -0.20
N ALA A 235 20.86 4.61 0.04
CA ALA A 235 21.71 5.15 1.11
C ALA A 235 21.23 4.70 2.50
N MET A 236 19.92 4.70 2.74
CA MET A 236 19.34 4.32 4.03
C MET A 236 19.50 2.82 4.31
N ARG A 237 19.24 1.93 3.34
CA ARG A 237 19.37 0.47 3.58
C ARG A 237 20.79 0.06 3.97
N ARG A 238 21.80 0.76 3.44
CA ARG A 238 23.23 0.54 3.76
C ARG A 238 23.61 1.06 5.15
N ARG A 239 22.79 1.93 5.73
CA ARG A 239 22.99 2.53 7.05
C ARG A 239 22.33 1.72 8.18
N LEU A 240 21.36 0.87 7.86
CA LEU A 240 20.62 0.11 8.86
C LEU A 240 21.53 -0.89 9.60
N PRO A 241 21.31 -1.09 10.92
CA PRO A 241 21.99 -2.15 11.65
C PRO A 241 21.69 -3.54 11.08
N ALA A 242 22.64 -4.46 11.26
CA ALA A 242 22.45 -5.84 10.82
C ALA A 242 21.17 -6.45 11.43
N GLY A 243 20.38 -7.13 10.60
CA GLY A 243 19.11 -7.74 10.99
C GLY A 243 17.89 -6.82 10.85
N VAL A 244 18.07 -5.53 10.59
CA VAL A 244 16.96 -4.59 10.33
C VAL A 244 16.75 -4.47 8.83
N ARG A 245 15.52 -4.74 8.38
CA ARG A 245 15.13 -4.72 6.97
C ARG A 245 14.81 -3.31 6.51
N LEU A 246 15.11 -3.02 5.26
CA LEU A 246 14.48 -1.93 4.56
C LEU A 246 13.38 -2.48 3.67
N TYR A 247 12.14 -2.05 3.89
CA TYR A 247 11.00 -2.33 3.03
C TYR A 247 10.84 -1.17 2.06
N THR A 248 10.99 -1.42 0.76
CA THR A 248 10.69 -0.38 -0.22
C THR A 248 9.20 -0.06 -0.16
N GLY A 249 8.91 1.22 -0.01
CA GLY A 249 7.60 1.83 -0.22
C GLY A 249 7.64 2.77 -1.43
N ASP A 250 8.63 2.60 -2.32
CA ASP A 250 8.82 3.35 -3.55
C ASP A 250 8.10 2.65 -4.71
N ASP A 251 6.86 3.07 -4.95
CA ASP A 251 6.04 2.56 -6.05
C ASP A 251 6.54 3.04 -7.45
N PHE A 252 7.59 3.86 -7.56
CA PHE A 252 8.19 4.31 -8.82
C PHE A 252 9.37 3.46 -9.26
N ASN A 253 10.12 2.90 -8.30
CA ASN A 253 11.43 2.28 -8.53
C ASN A 253 11.55 0.87 -7.91
N TYR A 254 10.45 0.31 -7.40
CA TYR A 254 10.43 -0.99 -6.72
C TYR A 254 11.19 -2.14 -7.40
N PRO A 255 11.21 -2.35 -8.75
CA PRO A 255 11.87 -3.53 -9.29
C PRO A 255 13.38 -3.53 -9.06
N VAL A 256 14.03 -2.37 -9.20
CA VAL A 256 15.48 -2.24 -9.01
C VAL A 256 15.85 -2.29 -7.53
N LEU A 257 15.02 -1.71 -6.67
CA LEU A 257 15.19 -1.71 -5.22
C LEU A 257 15.06 -3.12 -4.63
N ILE A 258 14.04 -3.88 -5.08
CA ILE A 258 13.80 -5.27 -4.68
C ILE A 258 14.89 -6.19 -5.22
N ARG A 259 15.29 -6.04 -6.49
CA ARG A 259 16.39 -6.84 -7.05
C ARG A 259 17.68 -6.61 -6.28
N GLY A 260 17.95 -5.36 -5.91
CA GLY A 260 19.13 -4.96 -5.16
C GLY A 260 20.37 -4.75 -6.03
N ASP A 261 21.47 -4.46 -5.35
CA ASP A 261 22.80 -4.27 -5.90
C ASP A 261 23.80 -5.23 -5.24
N GLU A 262 25.10 -5.05 -5.52
CA GLU A 262 26.18 -5.88 -4.97
C GLU A 262 26.29 -5.81 -3.43
N GLN A 263 25.71 -4.80 -2.79
CA GLN A 263 25.77 -4.58 -1.34
C GLN A 263 24.51 -5.08 -0.62
N GLY A 264 23.39 -5.20 -1.33
CA GLY A 264 22.15 -5.75 -0.77
C GLY A 264 20.91 -5.32 -1.52
N HIS A 265 19.76 -5.70 -0.97
CA HIS A 265 18.44 -5.45 -1.54
C HIS A 265 17.49 -4.85 -0.51
N SER A 266 16.37 -4.32 -1.00
CA SER A 266 15.22 -3.97 -0.18
C SER A 266 14.20 -5.11 -0.20
N GLU A 267 13.56 -5.38 0.93
CA GLU A 267 12.30 -6.12 0.99
C GLU A 267 11.16 -5.21 0.47
N ALA A 268 9.90 -5.65 0.49
CA ALA A 268 8.81 -4.86 -0.08
C ALA A 268 7.60 -4.69 0.85
N LEU A 269 7.07 -3.47 0.93
CA LEU A 269 5.74 -3.17 1.47
C LEU A 269 5.10 -2.08 0.59
N LEU A 270 4.39 -2.49 -0.45
CA LEU A 270 4.01 -1.60 -1.56
C LEU A 270 2.50 -1.51 -1.75
N GLY A 271 2.04 -0.32 -2.18
CA GLY A 271 0.65 -0.13 -2.60
C GLY A 271 0.41 -0.71 -3.98
N VAL A 272 1.36 -0.56 -4.91
CA VAL A 272 1.24 -1.10 -6.27
C VAL A 272 1.06 -2.62 -6.27
N PHE A 273 1.61 -3.35 -5.29
CA PHE A 273 1.42 -4.79 -5.18
C PHE A 273 -0.05 -5.22 -5.00
N ALA A 274 -0.93 -4.35 -4.50
CA ALA A 274 -2.37 -4.61 -4.54
C ALA A 274 -2.95 -4.53 -5.97
N ALA A 275 -2.38 -3.73 -6.86
CA ALA A 275 -2.82 -3.67 -8.26
C ALA A 275 -2.16 -4.75 -9.13
N ILE A 276 -0.94 -5.17 -8.81
CA ILE A 276 -0.11 -6.03 -9.67
C ILE A 276 0.23 -7.39 -9.04
N ALA A 277 -0.52 -7.85 -8.03
CA ALA A 277 -0.14 -9.05 -7.27
C ALA A 277 0.19 -10.26 -8.16
N PRO A 278 -0.62 -10.64 -9.17
CA PRO A 278 -0.31 -11.82 -9.98
C PRO A 278 1.03 -11.74 -10.74
N PRO A 279 1.32 -10.71 -11.58
CA PRO A 279 2.62 -10.60 -12.23
C PRO A 279 3.76 -10.33 -11.24
N ALA A 280 3.55 -9.56 -10.15
CA ALA A 280 4.60 -9.34 -9.16
C ALA A 280 5.03 -10.64 -8.47
N ALA A 281 4.10 -11.53 -8.13
CA ALA A 281 4.43 -12.85 -7.59
C ALA A 281 5.19 -13.72 -8.61
N ALA A 282 4.83 -13.64 -9.89
CA ALA A 282 5.55 -14.35 -10.94
C ALA A 282 6.98 -13.82 -11.11
N ALA A 283 7.17 -12.50 -11.05
CA ALA A 283 8.49 -11.88 -11.08
C ALA A 283 9.32 -12.30 -9.86
N LEU A 284 8.77 -12.24 -8.64
CA LEU A 284 9.51 -12.67 -7.44
C LEU A 284 9.93 -14.14 -7.49
N ARG A 285 9.13 -15.03 -8.08
CA ARG A 285 9.55 -16.41 -8.36
C ARG A 285 10.65 -16.50 -9.42
N ALA A 286 10.62 -15.66 -10.45
CA ALA A 286 11.70 -15.59 -11.42
C ALA A 286 13.01 -15.15 -10.74
N LEU A 287 12.92 -14.19 -9.81
CA LEU A 287 14.04 -13.75 -8.99
C LEU A 287 14.59 -14.89 -8.11
N ASP A 288 13.73 -15.69 -7.46
CA ASP A 288 14.14 -16.88 -6.71
C ASP A 288 14.93 -17.87 -7.58
N ALA A 289 14.56 -18.01 -8.86
CA ALA A 289 15.22 -18.88 -9.82
C ALA A 289 16.48 -18.27 -10.45
N GLY A 290 16.81 -17.01 -10.13
CA GLY A 290 17.91 -16.27 -10.77
C GLY A 290 17.63 -15.84 -12.22
N ASP A 291 16.39 -15.93 -12.69
CA ASP A 291 15.97 -15.53 -14.03
C ASP A 291 15.64 -14.03 -14.06
N LEU A 292 16.70 -13.23 -14.16
CA LEU A 292 16.61 -11.78 -14.16
C LEU A 292 15.98 -11.23 -15.45
N GLU A 293 16.11 -11.93 -16.57
CA GLU A 293 15.47 -11.53 -17.83
C GLU A 293 13.95 -11.67 -17.74
N LEU A 294 13.45 -12.76 -17.17
CA LEU A 294 12.04 -12.95 -16.89
C LEU A 294 11.51 -11.93 -15.86
N TYR A 295 12.26 -11.71 -14.77
CA TYR A 295 11.93 -10.70 -13.77
C TYR A 295 11.74 -9.32 -14.40
N ASP A 296 12.73 -8.88 -15.19
CA ASP A 296 12.71 -7.56 -15.84
C ASP A 296 11.57 -7.48 -16.88
N ARG A 297 11.33 -8.55 -17.65
CA ARG A 297 10.24 -8.60 -18.65
C ARG A 297 8.86 -8.44 -18.00
N ILE A 298 8.62 -9.11 -16.88
CA ILE A 298 7.32 -9.07 -16.19
C ILE A 298 7.07 -7.68 -15.58
N LEU A 299 8.08 -7.10 -14.90
CA LEU A 299 7.88 -5.85 -14.15
C LEU A 299 8.05 -4.58 -15.00
N ALA A 300 8.76 -4.62 -16.13
CA ALA A 300 8.94 -3.44 -16.98
C ALA A 300 7.62 -2.70 -17.32
N PRO A 301 6.55 -3.36 -17.83
CA PRO A 301 5.29 -2.68 -18.11
C PRO A 301 4.56 -2.22 -16.84
N THR A 302 4.75 -2.91 -15.70
CA THR A 302 4.11 -2.53 -14.44
C THR A 302 4.71 -1.26 -13.85
N VAL A 303 5.97 -0.92 -14.15
CA VAL A 303 6.58 0.35 -13.72
C VAL A 303 5.90 1.54 -14.37
N THR A 304 5.65 1.50 -15.69
CA THR A 304 4.94 2.58 -16.39
C THR A 304 3.54 2.77 -15.83
N LEU A 305 2.83 1.66 -15.58
CA LEU A 305 1.52 1.69 -14.91
C LEU A 305 1.60 2.30 -13.52
N SER A 306 2.56 1.87 -12.70
CA SER A 306 2.71 2.33 -11.33
C SER A 306 2.99 3.82 -11.26
N ARG A 307 3.93 4.31 -12.08
CA ARG A 307 4.24 5.75 -12.13
C ARG A 307 3.00 6.56 -12.48
N HIS A 308 2.20 6.13 -13.47
CA HIS A 308 0.92 6.76 -13.83
C HIS A 308 -0.11 6.71 -12.70
N LEU A 309 -0.22 5.56 -12.01
CA LEU A 309 -1.12 5.36 -10.88
C LEU A 309 -0.84 6.35 -9.73
N PHE A 310 0.45 6.58 -9.45
CA PHE A 310 0.95 7.43 -8.35
C PHE A 310 1.31 8.86 -8.76
N GLU A 311 0.96 9.31 -9.98
CA GLU A 311 1.15 10.70 -10.42
C GLU A 311 0.47 11.73 -9.50
N THR A 312 1.01 12.95 -9.43
CA THR A 312 0.43 14.05 -8.65
C THR A 312 -1.04 14.33 -9.04
N PRO A 313 -1.97 14.49 -8.07
CA PRO A 313 -1.77 14.37 -6.62
C PRO A 313 -1.68 12.90 -6.18
N THR A 314 -0.55 12.52 -5.60
CA THR A 314 -0.19 11.11 -5.36
C THR A 314 -1.19 10.41 -4.46
N TRP A 315 -1.72 11.06 -3.42
CA TRP A 315 -2.68 10.48 -2.47
C TRP A 315 -3.98 9.93 -3.09
N TYR A 316 -4.27 10.19 -4.36
CA TYR A 316 -5.39 9.57 -5.09
C TYR A 316 -5.02 8.27 -5.84
N TYR A 317 -3.82 7.70 -5.64
CA TYR A 317 -3.43 6.42 -6.27
C TYR A 317 -4.40 5.28 -5.95
N LYS A 318 -4.94 5.25 -4.72
CA LYS A 318 -5.98 4.31 -4.26
C LYS A 318 -7.22 4.26 -5.18
N THR A 319 -7.59 5.39 -5.79
CA THR A 319 -8.70 5.41 -6.77
C THR A 319 -8.39 4.51 -7.96
N GLY A 320 -7.15 4.55 -8.45
CA GLY A 320 -6.72 3.68 -9.54
C GLY A 320 -6.59 2.22 -9.10
N ILE A 321 -6.13 1.94 -7.87
CA ILE A 321 -6.07 0.57 -7.33
C ILE A 321 -7.48 -0.06 -7.31
N VAL A 322 -8.46 0.64 -6.75
CA VAL A 322 -9.84 0.13 -6.71
C VAL A 322 -10.45 0.04 -8.10
N PHE A 323 -10.14 0.98 -9.00
CA PHE A 323 -10.58 0.89 -10.40
C PHE A 323 -10.05 -0.37 -11.09
N LEU A 324 -8.77 -0.70 -10.92
CA LEU A 324 -8.18 -1.93 -11.45
C LEU A 324 -8.73 -3.18 -10.77
N SER A 325 -8.93 -3.14 -9.46
CA SER A 325 -9.56 -4.22 -8.69
C SER A 325 -10.95 -4.56 -9.22
N TRP A 326 -11.76 -3.53 -9.52
CA TRP A 326 -13.05 -3.69 -10.17
C TRP A 326 -12.91 -4.21 -11.61
N LEU A 327 -12.01 -3.71 -12.43
CA LEU A 327 -11.85 -4.23 -13.79
C LEU A 327 -11.40 -5.70 -13.83
N ALA A 328 -10.57 -6.10 -12.87
CA ALA A 328 -10.01 -7.45 -12.76
C ALA A 328 -10.97 -8.48 -12.12
N GLY A 329 -12.15 -8.06 -11.65
CA GLY A 329 -13.14 -9.00 -11.09
C GLY A 329 -13.06 -9.22 -9.58
N HIS A 330 -12.28 -8.44 -8.84
CA HIS A 330 -12.12 -8.60 -7.39
C HIS A 330 -13.23 -7.93 -6.56
N GLN A 331 -14.02 -7.06 -7.18
CA GLN A 331 -15.24 -6.45 -6.62
C GLN A 331 -16.22 -6.14 -7.76
N ASP A 332 -17.50 -5.92 -7.46
CA ASP A 332 -18.55 -5.80 -8.48
C ASP A 332 -18.92 -4.37 -8.87
N HIS A 333 -18.43 -3.37 -8.14
CA HIS A 333 -18.70 -1.96 -8.37
C HIS A 333 -17.44 -1.10 -8.22
N PHE A 334 -17.48 0.12 -8.75
CA PHE A 334 -16.43 1.13 -8.55
C PHE A 334 -16.91 2.21 -7.58
N THR A 335 -17.15 1.81 -6.33
CA THR A 335 -17.49 2.70 -5.21
C THR A 335 -16.41 2.55 -4.17
N MET A 336 -16.01 3.67 -3.56
CA MET A 336 -15.02 3.71 -2.51
C MET A 336 -15.59 4.39 -1.27
N VAL A 337 -15.02 4.04 -0.12
CA VAL A 337 -15.32 4.70 1.14
C VAL A 337 -15.07 6.20 0.99
N GLY A 338 -15.97 7.03 1.53
CA GLY A 338 -15.86 8.49 1.45
C GLY A 338 -16.02 9.06 0.03
N GLY A 339 -16.47 8.27 -0.93
CA GLY A 339 -16.81 8.74 -2.28
C GLY A 339 -15.60 9.05 -3.16
N VAL A 340 -14.41 8.52 -2.82
CA VAL A 340 -13.15 8.90 -3.48
C VAL A 340 -12.92 8.22 -4.83
N GLN A 341 -13.91 7.49 -5.38
CA GLN A 341 -13.87 6.97 -6.76
C GLN A 341 -13.73 8.08 -7.82
N SER A 342 -14.09 9.33 -7.49
CA SER A 342 -13.89 10.51 -8.36
C SER A 342 -12.53 11.20 -8.15
N GLY A 343 -11.61 10.62 -7.38
CA GLY A 343 -10.29 11.21 -7.10
C GLY A 343 -9.36 11.31 -8.32
N ARG A 344 -9.66 10.61 -9.40
CA ARG A 344 -8.94 10.66 -10.68
C ARG A 344 -9.89 10.99 -11.83
N SER A 345 -9.37 11.71 -12.82
CA SER A 345 -10.16 12.09 -13.99
C SER A 345 -10.45 10.90 -14.91
N PRO A 346 -11.52 10.95 -15.74
CA PRO A 346 -11.76 9.93 -16.74
C PRO A 346 -10.58 9.73 -17.71
N ARG A 347 -9.86 10.80 -18.06
CA ARG A 347 -8.66 10.69 -18.90
C ARG A 347 -7.55 9.89 -18.21
N HIS A 348 -7.35 10.11 -16.92
CA HIS A 348 -6.37 9.35 -16.13
C HIS A 348 -6.73 7.87 -16.06
N LEU A 349 -7.98 7.55 -15.75
CA LEU A 349 -8.44 6.15 -15.65
C LEU A 349 -8.47 5.42 -17.00
N ALA A 350 -8.77 6.11 -18.10
CA ALA A 350 -8.68 5.54 -19.45
C ALA A 350 -7.24 5.19 -19.84
N GLN A 351 -6.27 6.06 -19.51
CA GLN A 351 -4.86 5.75 -19.69
C GLN A 351 -4.42 4.60 -18.77
N LEU A 352 -4.89 4.57 -17.52
CA LEU A 352 -4.60 3.49 -16.59
C LEU A 352 -5.09 2.13 -17.11
N LEU A 353 -6.29 2.09 -17.71
CA LEU A 353 -6.82 0.88 -18.36
C LEU A 353 -5.91 0.38 -19.50
N ARG A 354 -5.42 1.30 -20.35
CA ARG A 354 -4.48 0.96 -21.43
C ARG A 354 -3.18 0.37 -20.88
N LEU A 355 -2.64 0.98 -19.82
CA LEU A 355 -1.43 0.49 -19.16
C LEU A 355 -1.66 -0.85 -18.45
N ALA A 356 -2.85 -1.07 -17.91
CA ALA A 356 -3.21 -2.32 -17.24
C ALA A 356 -3.32 -3.49 -18.21
N ASP A 357 -3.87 -3.27 -19.41
CA ASP A 357 -3.87 -4.28 -20.48
C ASP A 357 -2.44 -4.61 -20.92
N ALA A 358 -1.61 -3.59 -21.15
CA ALA A 358 -0.20 -3.78 -21.53
C ALA A 358 0.64 -4.49 -20.45
N ALA A 359 0.29 -4.30 -19.18
CA ALA A 359 0.92 -4.96 -18.03
C ALA A 359 0.30 -6.31 -17.66
N GLY A 360 -0.70 -6.80 -18.42
CA GLY A 360 -1.31 -8.10 -18.18
C GLY A 360 -2.10 -8.18 -16.87
N LEU A 361 -2.78 -7.10 -16.46
CA LEU A 361 -3.51 -7.04 -15.17
C LEU A 361 -5.00 -7.40 -15.28
N LEU A 362 -5.48 -7.75 -16.46
CA LEU A 362 -6.90 -8.01 -16.74
C LEU A 362 -7.10 -9.51 -17.03
N PRO A 363 -7.33 -10.36 -16.01
CA PRO A 363 -7.41 -11.81 -16.18
C PRO A 363 -8.61 -12.24 -17.04
N ASP A 364 -9.72 -11.50 -16.97
CA ASP A 364 -10.87 -11.63 -17.86
C ASP A 364 -11.05 -10.33 -18.66
N ALA A 365 -10.50 -10.32 -19.88
CA ALA A 365 -10.60 -9.16 -20.76
C ALA A 365 -12.04 -8.88 -21.25
N ASP A 366 -12.92 -9.89 -21.28
CA ASP A 366 -14.30 -9.69 -21.69
C ASP A 366 -15.12 -9.01 -20.57
N LEU A 367 -14.89 -9.43 -19.32
CA LEU A 367 -15.41 -8.74 -18.13
C LEU A 367 -14.88 -7.31 -18.02
N ALA A 368 -13.56 -7.13 -18.16
CA ALA A 368 -12.92 -5.82 -18.10
C ALA A 368 -13.47 -4.90 -19.20
N ALA A 369 -13.63 -5.39 -20.44
CA ALA A 369 -14.21 -4.61 -21.52
C ALA A 369 -15.69 -4.25 -21.25
N HIS A 370 -16.48 -5.18 -20.70
CA HIS A 370 -17.87 -4.90 -20.32
C HIS A 370 -17.96 -3.79 -19.26
N ARG A 371 -17.18 -3.91 -18.17
CA ARG A 371 -17.12 -2.93 -17.08
C ARG A 371 -16.62 -1.57 -17.57
N ALA A 372 -15.52 -1.56 -18.32
CA ALA A 372 -14.96 -0.33 -18.89
C ALA A 372 -15.97 0.39 -19.80
N ARG A 373 -16.71 -0.32 -20.67
CA ARG A 373 -17.77 0.30 -21.50
C ARG A 373 -18.87 0.95 -20.68
N ALA A 374 -19.34 0.27 -19.63
CA ALA A 374 -20.37 0.80 -18.75
C ALA A 374 -19.90 2.11 -18.11
N TRP A 375 -18.70 2.13 -17.54
CA TRP A 375 -18.12 3.33 -16.95
C TRP A 375 -17.88 4.45 -17.99
N LEU A 376 -17.29 4.13 -19.14
CA LEU A 376 -17.06 5.08 -20.24
C LEU A 376 -18.35 5.76 -20.71
N THR A 377 -19.45 5.00 -20.77
CA THR A 377 -20.78 5.54 -21.09
C THR A 377 -21.23 6.57 -20.04
N THR A 378 -21.04 6.28 -18.75
CA THR A 378 -21.44 7.21 -17.67
C THR A 378 -20.61 8.49 -17.64
N VAL A 379 -19.38 8.46 -18.15
CA VAL A 379 -18.50 9.66 -18.25
C VAL A 379 -18.59 10.34 -19.62
N GLY A 380 -19.58 9.98 -20.44
CA GLY A 380 -19.92 10.68 -21.69
C GLY A 380 -19.15 10.23 -22.94
N VAL A 381 -18.55 9.04 -22.93
CA VAL A 381 -17.85 8.48 -24.10
C VAL A 381 -18.69 7.40 -24.77
N ALA A 382 -19.19 7.66 -25.98
CA ALA A 382 -20.00 6.73 -26.74
C ALA A 382 -19.25 5.44 -27.07
N GLN A 383 -19.84 4.29 -26.76
CA GLN A 383 -19.23 2.96 -26.97
C GLN A 383 -19.75 2.28 -28.26
N PRO A 384 -18.97 1.33 -28.82
CA PRO A 384 -19.36 0.54 -30.00
C PRO A 384 -20.64 -0.27 -29.84
#